data_AF-A0A6N9PNS5-F1
#
_entry.id   AF-A0A6N9PNS5-F1
#
_cell.length_a   1.000
_cell.length_b   1.000
_cell.length_c   1.000
_cell.angle_alpha   90.00
_cell.angle_beta   90.00
_cell.angle_gamma   90.00
#
_symmetry.space_group_name_H-M   'P 1'
#
loop_
_entity.id
_entity.type
_entity.pdbx_description
1 polymer ?
#
loop_
_entity_poly.entity_id
_entity_poly.type
_entity_poly.pdbx_seq_one_letter_code
_entity_poly.pdbx_strand_id
1 'polypeptide(L)'
;ADPTVRNFSYTILDDKIYYRENSRMTPVEVSATAENRIKGMIRIRDTVRNLLEIQTEGFPDDQIQAAQKKLNELYDRFTAKYGLINSRANVSAFSQDSSFSLLSALEILDEEQNLERKADIFTKRTIKPHVPVTSVDTASEALAVSLGEKARIDMDYMSSLCGKTEKEVYEDLKGVIFLNPMYGYGTATEPKYLMADEYLSGNVREKLAWAKRSAEVYPDDFTVNVEALERVQPKDLTASEIFVRLGSTWVPPEIIQQFIYEFLDTPRYAQWNIKVHYSQFSSEWNIEGKSYDRSNVKAYSTYGTNRINAYKIIEETLNLKEVRIFDYVEDVDGKKKPVLNAKETAIAQAKQEQIKQGFQDWVWKDPQRRELLCKIYNEKFNSTRPREYDGSHIVFSGMNPEIELREHQKNAVAHILYGGNTLLAHAVGAGKTYEMTAAAMESKRLGLCSKSLFVVPNHLTEQWAAEFLQLYPAANILVATKKDFETKNRKRFCGRIATGDYDAVIIGHSQFEKIPMSIERQIALLERERDEIVDGIRELKENRGEKF
;
A
#
# COMPACT_ATOMS: atom_id res chain seq x y z
N ALA A 1 36.51 21.97 7.66
CA ALA A 1 35.69 21.49 8.79
C ALA A 1 36.18 20.11 9.16
N ASP A 2 36.26 19.78 10.45
CA ASP A 2 36.56 18.42 10.90
C ASP A 2 35.47 17.46 10.36
N PRO A 3 35.84 16.49 9.49
CA PRO A 3 34.87 15.57 8.91
C PRO A 3 34.29 14.59 9.94
N THR A 4 34.96 14.38 11.08
CA THR A 4 34.55 13.45 12.14
C THR A 4 33.35 13.96 12.94
N VAL A 5 33.17 15.28 13.03
CA VAL A 5 32.01 15.91 13.69
C VAL A 5 30.81 15.77 12.80
N ARG A 6 29.69 15.13 13.19
CA ARG A 6 28.51 15.00 12.30
C ARG A 6 28.03 16.35 11.74
N ASN A 7 27.50 16.32 10.52
CA ASN A 7 26.88 17.49 9.91
C ASN A 7 25.71 18.02 10.76
N PHE A 8 25.46 19.32 10.76
CA PHE A 8 24.42 20.01 11.54
C PHE A 8 24.51 19.76 13.05
N SER A 9 25.72 19.77 13.61
CA SER A 9 25.95 19.47 15.03
C SER A 9 26.90 20.46 15.69
N TYR A 10 26.74 20.66 17.00
CA TYR A 10 27.68 21.42 17.81
C TYR A 10 28.92 20.57 18.17
N THR A 11 30.07 21.20 18.34
CA THR A 11 31.27 20.55 18.88
C THR A 11 32.09 21.54 19.70
N ILE A 12 33.00 21.04 20.53
CA ILE A 12 33.92 21.85 21.32
C ILE A 12 35.32 21.70 20.70
N LEU A 13 35.92 22.82 20.32
CA LEU A 13 37.31 22.89 19.84
C LEU A 13 38.00 24.06 20.56
N ASP A 14 39.12 23.79 21.22
CA ASP A 14 39.86 24.75 22.05
C ASP A 14 38.98 25.51 23.06
N ASP A 15 38.11 24.76 23.75
CA ASP A 15 37.09 25.24 24.71
C ASP A 15 36.07 26.24 24.12
N LYS A 16 35.98 26.37 22.80
CA LYS A 16 34.96 27.17 22.10
C LYS A 16 33.96 26.27 21.39
N ILE A 17 32.72 26.74 21.30
CA ILE A 17 31.65 26.01 20.61
C ILE A 17 31.68 26.36 19.13
N TYR A 18 31.70 25.34 18.29
CA TYR A 18 31.52 25.45 16.85
C TYR A 18 30.28 24.70 16.42
N TYR A 19 29.61 25.17 15.37
CA TYR A 19 28.52 24.47 14.70
C TYR A 19 28.99 24.04 13.31
N ARG A 20 28.91 22.75 12.99
CA ARG A 20 29.23 22.24 11.66
C ARG A 20 28.02 22.33 10.76
N GLU A 21 28.17 22.96 9.61
CA GLU A 21 27.22 22.92 8.50
C GLU A 21 27.96 22.62 7.19
N ASN A 22 27.65 21.45 6.63
CA ASN A 22 28.29 20.83 5.49
C ASN A 22 29.82 20.80 5.67
N SER A 23 30.53 21.59 4.86
CA SER A 23 31.99 21.69 4.87
C SER A 23 32.52 22.87 5.71
N ARG A 24 31.65 23.58 6.45
CA ARG A 24 31.99 24.76 7.26
C ARG A 24 31.77 24.48 8.75
N MET A 25 32.62 25.07 9.59
CA MET A 25 32.43 25.14 11.04
C MET A 25 32.44 26.60 11.45
N THR A 26 31.33 27.07 12.02
CA THR A 26 31.15 28.46 12.43
C THR A 26 31.20 28.56 13.95
N PRO A 27 31.96 29.51 14.53
CA PRO A 27 31.92 29.74 15.97
C PRO A 27 30.51 30.16 16.41
N VAL A 28 30.10 29.71 17.59
CA VAL A 28 28.78 29.98 18.15
C VAL A 28 28.94 30.92 19.34
N GLU A 29 28.42 32.15 19.20
CA GLU A 29 28.43 33.15 20.25
C GLU A 29 27.05 33.19 20.93
N VAL A 30 27.04 32.89 22.24
CA VAL A 30 25.84 32.85 23.07
C VAL A 30 26.16 33.36 24.48
N SER A 31 25.15 33.58 25.32
CA SER A 31 25.38 33.93 26.73
C SER A 31 26.12 32.82 27.47
N ALA A 32 26.89 33.17 28.52
CA ALA A 32 27.64 32.20 29.32
C ALA A 32 26.76 31.04 29.84
N THR A 33 25.51 31.32 30.21
CA THR A 33 24.55 30.28 30.64
C THR A 33 24.19 29.34 29.50
N ALA A 34 23.91 29.87 28.30
CA ALA A 34 23.59 29.06 27.12
C ALA A 34 24.82 28.27 26.65
N GLU A 35 26.01 28.86 26.69
CA GLU A 35 27.27 28.19 26.37
C GLU A 35 27.47 26.95 27.25
N ASN A 36 27.30 27.10 28.58
CA ASN A 36 27.44 25.98 29.50
C ASN A 36 26.35 24.91 29.31
N ARG A 37 25.11 25.30 28.96
CA ARG A 37 24.04 24.35 28.59
C ARG A 37 24.46 23.53 27.37
N ILE A 38 24.93 24.19 26.30
CA ILE A 38 25.38 23.53 25.07
C ILE A 38 26.57 22.61 25.36
N LYS A 39 27.60 23.07 26.08
CA LYS A 39 28.76 22.23 26.47
C LYS A 39 28.34 21.00 27.27
N GLY A 40 27.38 21.14 28.19
CA GLY A 40 26.81 20.03 28.95
C GLY A 40 26.12 18.99 28.06
N MET A 41 25.25 19.45 27.16
CA MET A 41 24.53 18.58 26.22
C MET A 41 25.45 17.91 25.19
N ILE A 42 26.52 18.57 24.73
CA ILE A 42 27.56 17.96 23.90
C ILE A 42 28.18 16.76 24.63
N ARG A 43 28.57 16.93 25.90
CA ARG A 43 29.19 15.84 26.69
C ARG A 43 28.25 14.67 26.91
N ILE A 44 26.96 14.93 27.19
CA ILE A 44 25.95 13.88 27.33
C ILE A 44 25.79 13.17 25.99
N ARG A 45 25.59 13.90 24.89
CA ARG A 45 25.44 13.36 23.54
C ARG A 45 26.59 12.45 23.15
N ASP A 46 27.83 12.92 23.33
CA ASP A 46 29.02 12.17 22.94
C ASP A 46 29.15 10.89 23.77
N THR A 47 28.77 10.94 25.06
CA THR A 47 28.73 9.76 25.93
C THR A 47 27.65 8.77 25.52
N VAL A 48 26.44 9.26 25.19
CA VAL A 48 25.33 8.41 24.68
C VAL A 48 25.73 7.75 23.37
N ARG A 49 26.34 8.50 22.44
CA ARG A 49 26.78 7.94 21.16
C ARG A 49 27.85 6.87 21.33
N ASN A 50 28.86 7.13 22.17
CA ASN A 50 29.85 6.11 22.50
C ASN A 50 29.19 4.88 23.13
N LEU A 51 28.21 5.07 24.02
CA LEU A 51 27.47 3.96 24.63
C LEU A 51 26.66 3.15 23.59
N LEU A 52 26.04 3.81 22.61
CA LEU A 52 25.36 3.13 21.50
C LEU A 52 26.34 2.36 20.61
N GLU A 53 27.49 2.95 20.31
CA GLU A 53 28.56 2.36 19.49
C GLU A 53 29.11 1.08 20.13
N ILE A 54 29.56 1.12 21.39
CA ILE A 54 30.08 -0.07 22.08
C ILE A 54 29.02 -1.17 22.24
N GLN A 55 27.74 -0.82 22.39
CA GLN A 55 26.66 -1.82 22.43
C GLN A 55 26.43 -2.46 21.05
N THR A 56 26.49 -1.65 19.99
CA THR A 56 26.35 -2.10 18.60
C THR A 56 27.50 -3.03 18.20
N GLU A 57 28.73 -2.70 18.61
CA GLU A 57 29.92 -3.53 18.38
C GLU A 57 30.01 -4.76 19.30
N GLY A 58 29.05 -4.94 20.22
CA GLY A 58 28.97 -6.12 21.06
C GLY A 58 30.02 -6.18 22.17
N PHE A 59 30.46 -5.04 22.69
CA PHE A 59 31.46 -4.98 23.78
C PHE A 59 30.94 -5.68 25.05
N PRO A 60 31.84 -6.15 25.95
CA PRO A 60 31.45 -6.81 27.20
C PRO A 60 30.66 -5.89 28.17
N ASP A 61 29.88 -6.50 29.07
CA ASP A 61 28.94 -5.78 29.93
C ASP A 61 29.60 -4.84 30.95
N ASP A 62 30.83 -5.10 31.38
CA ASP A 62 31.58 -4.24 32.30
C ASP A 62 31.91 -2.87 31.67
N GLN A 63 32.29 -2.84 30.40
CA GLN A 63 32.53 -1.60 29.65
C GLN A 63 31.24 -0.81 29.42
N ILE A 64 30.14 -1.51 29.15
CA ILE A 64 28.81 -0.91 29.01
C ILE A 64 28.38 -0.27 30.34
N GLN A 65 28.50 -1.00 31.46
CA GLN A 65 28.18 -0.48 32.79
C GLN A 65 29.03 0.74 33.16
N ALA A 66 30.31 0.75 32.81
CA ALA A 66 31.17 1.92 33.03
C ALA A 66 30.69 3.15 32.24
N ALA A 67 30.33 2.98 30.96
CA ALA A 67 29.78 4.04 30.13
C ALA A 67 28.39 4.51 30.63
N GLN A 68 27.53 3.60 31.07
CA GLN A 68 26.23 3.93 31.70
C GLN A 68 26.39 4.73 32.99
N LYS A 69 27.36 4.36 33.84
CA LYS A 69 27.67 5.11 35.05
C LYS A 69 28.10 6.54 34.72
N LYS A 70 29.01 6.70 33.75
CA LYS A 70 29.45 8.01 33.25
C LYS A 70 28.28 8.83 32.69
N LEU A 71 27.38 8.20 31.94
CA LEU A 71 26.19 8.85 31.42
C LEU A 71 25.26 9.34 32.54
N ASN A 72 25.00 8.50 33.56
CA ASN A 72 24.21 8.90 34.74
C ASN A 72 24.82 10.09 35.45
N GLU A 73 26.12 10.06 35.76
CA GLU A 73 26.81 11.14 36.45
C GLU A 73 26.75 12.47 35.68
N LEU A 74 26.92 12.43 34.36
CA LEU A 74 26.83 13.62 33.51
C LEU A 74 25.40 14.16 33.43
N TYR A 75 24.42 13.27 33.27
CA TYR A 75 23.00 13.63 33.20
C TYR A 75 22.53 14.24 34.52
N ASP A 76 22.76 13.57 35.65
CA ASP A 76 22.29 14.03 36.97
C ASP A 76 22.92 15.37 37.36
N ARG A 77 24.21 15.57 37.05
CA ARG A 77 24.88 16.85 37.25
C ARG A 77 24.31 17.96 36.37
N PHE A 78 23.95 17.62 35.13
CA PHE A 78 23.36 18.57 34.19
C PHE A 78 21.96 18.98 34.63
N THR A 79 21.10 18.01 34.94
CA THR A 79 19.70 18.25 35.32
C THR A 79 19.59 18.99 36.64
N ALA A 80 20.44 18.68 37.63
CA ALA A 80 20.51 19.43 38.88
C ALA A 80 20.80 20.92 38.70
N LYS A 81 21.55 21.30 37.66
CA LYS A 81 21.96 22.69 37.40
C LYS A 81 21.08 23.42 36.38
N TYR A 82 20.60 22.71 35.37
CA TYR A 82 19.97 23.31 34.18
C TYR A 82 18.53 22.84 33.93
N GLY A 83 18.00 21.93 34.76
CA GLY A 83 16.72 21.26 34.57
C GLY A 83 16.79 20.16 33.50
N LEU A 84 15.62 19.54 33.23
CA LEU A 84 15.46 18.48 32.24
C LEU A 84 15.97 18.90 30.85
N ILE A 85 16.50 17.95 30.08
CA ILE A 85 16.94 18.15 28.69
C ILE A 85 15.79 18.72 27.85
N ASN A 86 14.57 18.22 28.06
CA ASN A 86 13.38 18.69 27.35
C ASN A 86 12.82 20.02 27.87
N SER A 87 13.43 20.65 28.88
CA SER A 87 13.00 21.97 29.34
C SER A 87 13.20 23.06 28.27
N ARG A 88 12.29 24.03 28.21
CA ARG A 88 12.26 25.09 27.18
C ARG A 88 13.61 25.79 26.96
N ALA A 89 14.38 26.04 28.03
CA ALA A 89 15.68 26.69 27.93
C ALA A 89 16.76 25.81 27.29
N ASN A 90 16.74 24.50 27.56
CA ASN A 90 17.67 23.54 26.94
C ASN A 90 17.31 23.27 25.47
N VAL A 91 16.02 23.06 25.18
CA VAL A 91 15.50 22.95 23.81
C VAL A 91 15.92 24.17 22.97
N SER A 92 15.74 25.37 23.51
CA SER A 92 16.13 26.60 22.80
C SER A 92 17.63 26.71 22.55
N ALA A 93 18.46 26.13 23.41
CA ALA A 93 19.92 26.19 23.29
C ALA A 93 20.50 25.14 22.33
N PHE A 94 19.84 23.97 22.18
CA PHE A 94 20.45 22.80 21.51
C PHE A 94 19.60 22.17 20.39
N SER A 95 18.36 22.62 20.17
CA SER A 95 17.46 22.06 19.14
C SER A 95 17.99 22.08 17.70
N GLN A 96 19.04 22.84 17.40
CA GLN A 96 19.68 22.83 16.07
C GLN A 96 20.67 21.68 15.89
N ASP A 97 21.03 20.95 16.95
CA ASP A 97 21.91 19.78 16.86
C ASP A 97 21.15 18.60 16.23
N SER A 98 21.81 17.91 15.31
CA SER A 98 21.28 16.70 14.66
C SER A 98 20.88 15.60 15.65
N SER A 99 21.46 15.60 16.85
CA SER A 99 21.26 14.58 17.88
C SER A 99 20.31 15.03 18.98
N PHE A 100 19.64 16.17 18.83
CA PHE A 100 18.74 16.65 19.88
C PHE A 100 17.62 15.65 20.15
N SER A 101 17.05 15.01 19.12
CA SER A 101 16.05 13.96 19.30
C SER A 101 16.56 12.76 20.12
N LEU A 102 17.82 12.37 19.92
CA LEU A 102 18.46 11.32 20.72
C LEU A 102 18.57 11.73 22.19
N LEU A 103 18.95 12.98 22.47
CA LEU A 103 19.01 13.48 23.85
C LEU A 103 17.63 13.63 24.48
N SER A 104 16.65 14.08 23.70
CA SER A 104 15.25 14.23 24.13
C SER A 104 14.66 12.89 24.58
N ALA A 105 14.96 11.81 23.85
CA ALA A 105 14.51 10.46 24.15
C ALA A 105 15.14 9.83 25.42
N LEU A 106 16.12 10.49 26.05
CA LEU A 106 16.68 10.05 27.34
C LEU A 106 15.70 10.20 28.51
N GLU A 107 14.67 11.03 28.33
CA GLU A 107 13.69 11.37 29.35
C GLU A 107 12.32 10.86 28.91
N ILE A 108 11.75 9.93 29.68
CA ILE A 108 10.36 9.51 29.52
C ILE A 108 9.51 10.45 30.38
N LEU A 109 8.66 11.24 29.74
CA LEU A 109 7.84 12.26 30.39
C LEU A 109 6.39 11.78 30.50
N ASP A 110 5.71 12.18 31.57
CA ASP A 110 4.27 11.95 31.76
C ASP A 110 3.41 12.94 30.94
N GLU A 111 2.09 12.82 31.06
CA GLU A 111 1.12 13.71 30.37
C GLU A 111 1.29 15.20 30.78
N GLU A 112 1.83 15.46 31.98
CA GLU A 112 2.08 16.79 32.52
C GLU A 112 3.49 17.33 32.20
N GLN A 113 4.28 16.61 31.40
CA GLN A 113 5.68 16.93 31.05
C GLN A 113 6.66 16.86 32.23
N ASN A 114 6.32 16.12 33.30
CA ASN A 114 7.26 15.80 34.36
C ASN A 114 8.06 14.54 33.99
N LEU A 115 9.27 14.41 34.54
CA LEU A 115 10.09 13.23 34.33
C LEU A 115 9.45 12.02 35.05
N GLU A 116 8.87 11.10 34.28
CA GLU A 116 8.35 9.84 34.79
C GLU A 116 9.53 8.90 35.13
N ARG A 117 10.46 8.73 34.18
CA ARG A 117 11.69 7.95 34.38
C ARG A 117 12.77 8.27 33.34
N LYS A 118 14.01 7.86 33.63
CA LYS A 118 15.11 7.83 32.67
C LYS A 118 14.89 6.69 31.65
N ALA A 119 15.39 6.87 30.43
CA ALA A 119 15.38 5.82 29.41
C ALA A 119 16.21 4.58 29.82
N ASP A 120 15.90 3.42 29.22
CA ASP A 120 16.52 2.14 29.59
C ASP A 120 18.04 2.12 29.35
N ILE A 121 18.54 2.94 28.44
CA ILE A 121 19.98 3.04 28.12
C ILE A 121 20.84 3.42 29.32
N PHE A 122 20.26 4.04 30.35
CA PHE A 122 20.98 4.39 31.59
C PHE A 122 21.30 3.19 32.48
N THR A 123 20.60 2.06 32.31
CA THR A 123 20.67 0.94 33.26
C THR A 123 20.79 -0.43 32.60
N LYS A 124 20.40 -0.56 31.33
CA LYS A 124 20.38 -1.82 30.58
C LYS A 124 21.00 -1.68 29.19
N ARG A 125 21.41 -2.82 28.63
CA ARG A 125 21.81 -2.92 27.23
C ARG A 125 20.55 -2.78 26.35
N THR A 126 20.53 -1.77 25.49
CA THR A 126 19.41 -1.42 24.62
C THR A 126 19.65 -1.77 23.15
N ILE A 127 20.83 -2.30 22.80
CA ILE A 127 21.15 -2.80 21.46
C ILE A 127 21.79 -4.17 21.57
N LYS A 128 21.29 -5.12 20.78
CA LYS A 128 21.91 -6.43 20.60
C LYS A 128 22.67 -6.44 19.26
N PRO A 129 23.96 -6.82 19.24
CA PRO A 129 24.71 -6.93 18.00
C PRO A 129 24.07 -7.98 17.08
N HIS A 130 24.01 -7.68 15.78
CA HIS A 130 23.62 -8.67 14.77
C HIS A 130 24.77 -9.65 14.56
N VAL A 131 24.46 -10.94 14.65
CA VAL A 131 25.41 -12.01 14.36
C VAL A 131 24.91 -12.69 13.09
N PRO A 132 25.61 -12.57 11.95
CA PRO A 132 25.17 -13.18 10.71
C PRO A 132 25.20 -14.69 10.86
N VAL A 133 24.12 -15.33 10.41
CA VAL A 133 24.06 -16.79 10.33
C VAL A 133 24.95 -17.25 9.18
N THR A 134 25.95 -18.07 9.49
CA THR A 134 26.95 -18.56 8.52
C THR A 134 26.72 -20.00 8.09
N SER A 135 25.92 -20.77 8.84
CA SER A 135 25.55 -22.15 8.51
C SER A 135 24.24 -22.53 9.19
N VAL A 136 23.47 -23.41 8.55
CA VAL A 136 22.22 -24.00 9.08
C VAL A 136 22.12 -25.46 8.68
N ASP A 137 21.31 -26.24 9.40
CA ASP A 137 21.20 -27.69 9.17
C ASP A 137 20.12 -28.03 8.14
N THR A 138 19.12 -27.14 7.97
CA THR A 138 17.94 -27.41 7.15
C THR A 138 17.68 -26.35 6.07
N ALA A 139 17.00 -26.76 4.99
CA ALA A 139 16.57 -25.83 3.94
C ALA A 139 15.54 -24.80 4.46
N SER A 140 14.71 -25.19 5.43
CA SER A 140 13.73 -24.28 6.07
C SER A 140 14.41 -23.17 6.88
N GLU A 141 15.46 -23.50 7.64
CA GLU A 141 16.28 -22.48 8.30
C GLU A 141 17.00 -21.59 7.27
N ALA A 142 17.55 -22.18 6.21
CA ALA A 142 18.21 -21.42 5.15
C ALA A 142 17.23 -20.43 4.48
N LEU A 143 15.97 -20.85 4.27
CA LEU A 143 14.92 -20.01 3.73
C LEU A 143 14.60 -18.84 4.67
N ALA A 144 14.42 -19.10 5.97
CA ALA A 144 14.17 -18.06 6.96
C ALA A 144 15.31 -17.02 7.00
N VAL A 145 16.57 -17.49 6.94
CA VAL A 145 17.75 -16.62 6.87
C VAL A 145 17.78 -15.84 5.55
N SER A 146 17.46 -16.46 4.41
CA SER A 146 17.40 -15.78 3.12
C SER A 146 16.34 -14.69 3.09
N LEU A 147 15.14 -14.95 3.60
CA LEU A 147 14.09 -13.94 3.72
C LEU A 147 14.49 -12.82 4.69
N GLY A 148 15.18 -13.18 5.77
CA GLY A 148 15.69 -12.25 6.78
C GLY A 148 16.90 -11.43 6.34
N GLU A 149 17.72 -11.87 5.38
CA GLU A 149 18.95 -11.15 4.98
C GLU A 149 18.90 -10.61 3.54
N LYS A 150 18.03 -11.17 2.69
CA LYS A 150 17.91 -10.84 1.26
C LYS A 150 16.51 -10.40 0.84
N ALA A 151 15.52 -10.48 1.73
CA ALA A 151 14.11 -10.18 1.44
C ALA A 151 13.51 -11.02 0.29
N ARG A 152 14.13 -12.15 -0.06
CA ARG A 152 13.72 -13.01 -1.18
C ARG A 152 14.22 -14.44 -1.01
N ILE A 153 13.68 -15.36 -1.80
CA ILE A 153 14.22 -16.71 -1.97
C ILE A 153 15.48 -16.59 -2.84
N ASP A 154 16.65 -16.68 -2.21
CA ASP A 154 17.95 -16.61 -2.88
C ASP A 154 18.62 -17.99 -2.80
N MET A 155 18.40 -18.80 -3.84
CA MET A 155 18.82 -20.21 -3.84
C MET A 155 20.33 -20.39 -3.69
N ASP A 156 21.13 -19.49 -4.26
CA ASP A 156 22.59 -19.53 -4.14
C ASP A 156 23.00 -19.27 -2.69
N TYR A 157 22.42 -18.26 -2.06
CA TYR A 157 22.68 -17.96 -0.66
C TYR A 157 22.22 -19.11 0.26
N MET A 158 21.01 -19.64 0.05
CA MET A 158 20.48 -20.78 0.82
C MET A 158 21.36 -22.02 0.68
N SER A 159 21.78 -22.34 -0.54
CA SER A 159 22.69 -23.46 -0.83
C SER A 159 24.03 -23.30 -0.11
N SER A 160 24.55 -22.06 -0.06
CA SER A 160 25.80 -21.77 0.66
C SER A 160 25.70 -21.98 2.18
N LEU A 161 24.51 -21.78 2.77
CA LEU A 161 24.29 -21.92 4.21
C LEU A 161 24.09 -23.37 4.66
N CYS A 162 23.37 -24.18 3.86
CA CYS A 162 23.03 -25.56 4.21
C CYS A 162 23.87 -26.62 3.49
N GLY A 163 24.73 -26.22 2.54
CA GLY A 163 25.59 -27.14 1.79
C GLY A 163 24.86 -28.05 0.79
N LYS A 164 23.59 -27.74 0.47
CA LYS A 164 22.75 -28.50 -0.47
C LYS A 164 22.73 -27.85 -1.84
N THR A 165 22.42 -28.61 -2.88
CA THR A 165 22.17 -28.09 -4.22
C THR A 165 20.79 -27.42 -4.30
N GLU A 166 20.59 -26.51 -5.26
CA GLU A 166 19.29 -25.86 -5.49
C GLU A 166 18.14 -26.88 -5.63
N LYS A 167 18.39 -28.01 -6.30
CA LYS A 167 17.39 -29.07 -6.48
C LYS A 167 17.00 -29.72 -5.15
N GLU A 168 17.97 -30.03 -4.29
CA GLU A 168 17.72 -30.59 -2.96
C GLU A 168 17.00 -29.58 -2.06
N VAL A 169 17.41 -28.31 -2.10
CA VAL A 169 16.74 -27.22 -1.37
C VAL A 169 15.28 -27.08 -1.80
N TYR A 170 15.00 -27.12 -3.11
CA TYR A 170 13.62 -27.08 -3.60
C TYR A 170 12.81 -28.31 -3.19
N GLU A 171 13.40 -29.51 -3.26
CA GLU A 171 12.74 -30.75 -2.84
C GLU A 171 12.36 -30.72 -1.36
N ASP A 172 13.28 -30.27 -0.50
CA ASP A 172 13.06 -30.12 0.96
C ASP A 172 11.99 -29.08 1.29
N LEU A 173 11.79 -28.10 0.41
CA LEU A 173 10.85 -26.98 0.58
C LEU A 173 9.56 -27.13 -0.23
N LYS A 174 9.27 -28.32 -0.76
CA LYS A 174 8.04 -28.59 -1.50
C LYS A 174 6.81 -28.23 -0.68
N GLY A 175 5.96 -27.38 -1.26
CA GLY A 175 4.74 -26.87 -0.62
C GLY A 175 4.97 -25.64 0.28
N VAL A 176 6.21 -25.32 0.65
CA VAL A 176 6.59 -24.05 1.28
C VAL A 176 6.92 -23.00 0.22
N ILE A 177 7.58 -23.45 -0.86
CA ILE A 177 7.82 -22.65 -2.06
C ILE A 177 7.31 -23.39 -3.30
N PHE A 178 7.01 -22.64 -4.35
CA PHE A 178 6.52 -23.14 -5.63
C PHE A 178 7.36 -22.60 -6.77
N LEU A 179 7.65 -23.45 -7.77
CA LEU A 179 8.20 -22.99 -9.03
C LEU A 179 7.15 -22.11 -9.74
N ASN A 180 7.55 -20.91 -10.15
CA ASN A 180 6.67 -19.98 -10.84
C ASN A 180 6.53 -20.40 -12.32
N PRO A 181 5.32 -20.77 -12.80
CA PRO A 181 5.12 -21.15 -14.20
C PRO A 181 5.38 -20.00 -15.19
N MET A 182 5.36 -18.75 -14.71
CA MET A 182 5.64 -17.56 -15.51
C MET A 182 7.13 -17.22 -15.54
N TYR A 183 7.97 -17.93 -14.82
CA TYR A 183 9.41 -17.68 -14.86
C TYR A 183 9.96 -17.91 -16.27
N GLY A 184 10.65 -16.90 -16.82
CA GLY A 184 11.17 -16.93 -18.19
C GLY A 184 10.11 -16.65 -19.29
N TYR A 185 8.84 -16.47 -18.92
CA TYR A 185 7.76 -16.05 -19.81
C TYR A 185 7.25 -14.66 -19.42
N GLY A 186 7.43 -13.66 -20.30
CA GLY A 186 6.98 -12.28 -20.04
C GLY A 186 8.14 -11.30 -19.82
N THR A 187 7.98 -10.32 -18.94
CA THR A 187 9.07 -9.39 -18.58
C THR A 187 10.12 -10.11 -17.75
N ALA A 188 11.40 -9.81 -17.95
CA ALA A 188 12.56 -10.49 -17.35
C ALA A 188 12.70 -10.35 -15.81
N THR A 189 11.61 -10.12 -15.09
CA THR A 189 11.56 -9.70 -13.68
C THR A 189 10.84 -10.67 -12.76
N GLU A 190 10.13 -11.67 -13.29
CA GLU A 190 9.42 -12.65 -12.46
C GLU A 190 10.40 -13.56 -11.71
N PRO A 191 10.23 -13.77 -10.39
CA PRO A 191 11.09 -14.67 -9.62
C PRO A 191 10.82 -16.14 -9.99
N LYS A 192 11.89 -16.95 -9.98
CA LYS A 192 11.82 -18.39 -10.29
C LYS A 192 11.00 -19.16 -9.25
N TYR A 193 11.19 -18.84 -7.98
CA TYR A 193 10.47 -19.46 -6.88
C TYR A 193 9.66 -18.41 -6.13
N LEU A 194 8.46 -18.80 -5.70
CA LEU A 194 7.55 -17.99 -4.91
C LEU A 194 7.24 -18.70 -3.60
N MET A 195 7.11 -17.95 -2.52
CA MET A 195 6.58 -18.48 -1.27
C MET A 195 5.13 -18.93 -1.46
N ALA A 196 4.70 -19.94 -0.68
CA ALA A 196 3.35 -20.48 -0.76
C ALA A 196 2.26 -19.43 -0.52
N ASP A 197 2.46 -18.53 0.45
CA ASP A 197 1.55 -17.44 0.75
C ASP A 197 1.35 -16.50 -0.46
N GLU A 198 2.40 -16.22 -1.23
CA GLU A 198 2.35 -15.40 -2.43
C GLU A 198 1.76 -16.16 -3.62
N TYR A 199 2.23 -17.39 -3.85
CA TYR A 199 1.81 -18.20 -4.98
C TYR A 199 0.32 -18.55 -4.89
N LEU A 200 -0.16 -18.94 -3.71
CA LEU A 200 -1.54 -19.37 -3.45
C LEU A 200 -2.49 -18.22 -3.12
N SER A 201 -2.13 -16.99 -3.45
CA SER A 201 -2.96 -15.78 -3.26
C SER A 201 -3.15 -15.00 -4.55
N GLY A 202 -3.98 -13.95 -4.55
CA GLY A 202 -4.36 -13.23 -5.76
C GLY A 202 -5.34 -14.05 -6.60
N ASN A 203 -5.29 -13.91 -7.93
CA ASN A 203 -6.18 -14.62 -8.86
C ASN A 203 -5.84 -16.12 -8.96
N VAL A 204 -6.33 -16.93 -8.01
CA VAL A 204 -5.99 -18.36 -7.91
C VAL A 204 -6.62 -19.22 -8.99
N ARG A 205 -7.71 -18.77 -9.62
CA ARG A 205 -8.33 -19.47 -10.77
C ARG A 205 -7.47 -19.36 -12.01
N GLU A 206 -6.98 -18.15 -12.31
CA GLU A 206 -6.07 -17.92 -13.42
C GLU A 206 -4.75 -18.66 -13.22
N LYS A 207 -4.18 -18.58 -12.01
CA LYS A 207 -2.97 -19.34 -11.66
C LYS A 207 -3.18 -20.85 -11.82
N LEU A 208 -4.34 -21.39 -11.45
CA LEU A 208 -4.65 -22.81 -11.65
C LEU A 208 -4.73 -23.18 -13.14
N ALA A 209 -5.34 -22.33 -13.97
CA ALA A 209 -5.39 -22.55 -15.41
C ALA A 209 -3.99 -22.53 -16.06
N TRP A 210 -3.09 -21.69 -15.56
CA TRP A 210 -1.68 -21.71 -15.98
C TRP A 210 -0.95 -22.96 -15.48
N ALA A 211 -1.09 -23.31 -14.19
CA ALA A 211 -0.45 -24.49 -13.61
C ALA A 211 -0.86 -25.79 -14.34
N LYS A 212 -2.14 -25.93 -14.70
CA LYS A 212 -2.61 -27.10 -15.47
C LYS A 212 -1.95 -27.18 -16.84
N ARG A 213 -1.88 -26.07 -17.59
CA ARG A 213 -1.20 -26.02 -18.89
C ARG A 213 0.29 -26.32 -18.77
N SER A 214 0.95 -25.84 -17.71
CA SER A 214 2.37 -26.13 -17.47
C SER A 214 2.61 -27.60 -17.08
N ALA A 215 1.70 -28.20 -16.31
CA ALA A 215 1.77 -29.61 -15.92
C ALA A 215 1.53 -30.58 -17.09
N GLU A 216 0.83 -30.16 -18.16
CA GLU A 216 0.72 -30.94 -19.40
C GLU A 216 2.07 -31.10 -20.12
N VAL A 217 2.99 -30.14 -19.96
CA VAL A 217 4.31 -30.14 -20.61
C VAL A 217 5.41 -30.63 -19.67
N TYR A 218 5.38 -30.21 -18.41
CA TYR A 218 6.38 -30.52 -17.38
C TYR A 218 5.68 -31.05 -16.10
N PRO A 219 5.20 -32.30 -16.11
CA PRO A 219 4.39 -32.84 -15.01
C PRO A 219 5.18 -32.93 -13.69
N ASP A 220 6.44 -33.37 -13.75
CA ASP A 220 7.29 -33.55 -12.55
C ASP A 220 7.49 -32.24 -11.75
N ASP A 221 7.43 -31.09 -12.43
CA ASP A 221 7.65 -29.77 -11.83
C ASP A 221 6.35 -29.13 -11.32
N PHE A 222 5.22 -29.29 -12.03
CA PHE A 222 4.01 -28.49 -11.81
C PHE A 222 2.79 -29.26 -11.27
N THR A 223 2.83 -30.59 -11.15
CA THR A 223 1.71 -31.34 -10.53
C THR A 223 1.43 -30.84 -9.11
N VAL A 224 2.47 -30.55 -8.32
CA VAL A 224 2.31 -30.01 -6.96
C VAL A 224 1.63 -28.63 -6.94
N ASN A 225 1.89 -27.79 -7.95
CA ASN A 225 1.25 -26.49 -8.09
C ASN A 225 -0.26 -26.63 -8.34
N VAL A 226 -0.65 -27.58 -9.22
CA VAL A 226 -2.05 -27.85 -9.53
C VAL A 226 -2.78 -28.32 -8.27
N GLU A 227 -2.25 -29.32 -7.57
CA GLU A 227 -2.86 -29.84 -6.35
C GLU A 227 -3.02 -28.76 -5.26
N ALA A 228 -2.01 -27.92 -5.07
CA ALA A 228 -2.06 -26.85 -4.08
C ALA A 228 -3.10 -25.79 -4.46
N LEU A 229 -3.14 -25.39 -5.74
CA LEU A 229 -4.10 -24.40 -6.23
C LEU A 229 -5.54 -24.91 -6.20
N GLU A 230 -5.78 -26.20 -6.46
CA GLU A 230 -7.12 -26.81 -6.35
C GLU A 230 -7.66 -26.77 -4.92
N ARG A 231 -6.80 -26.93 -3.91
CA ARG A 231 -7.19 -26.89 -2.49
C ARG A 231 -7.56 -25.49 -1.99
N VAL A 232 -7.03 -24.42 -2.61
CA VAL A 232 -7.25 -23.03 -2.17
C VAL A 232 -8.28 -22.28 -3.01
N GLN A 233 -9.02 -22.97 -3.89
CA GLN A 233 -10.05 -22.32 -4.68
C GLN A 233 -11.16 -21.75 -3.78
N PRO A 234 -11.58 -20.49 -3.99
CA PRO A 234 -12.73 -19.94 -3.31
C PRO A 234 -13.96 -20.81 -3.57
N LYS A 235 -14.79 -20.99 -2.55
CA LYS A 235 -16.06 -21.69 -2.70
C LYS A 235 -16.91 -20.96 -3.73
N ASP A 236 -17.39 -21.68 -4.74
CA ASP A 236 -18.25 -21.11 -5.77
C ASP A 236 -19.53 -20.52 -5.15
N LEU A 237 -19.81 -19.27 -5.50
CA LEU A 237 -21.05 -18.59 -5.20
C LEU A 237 -22.17 -19.21 -6.04
N THR A 238 -23.29 -19.45 -5.39
CA THR A 238 -24.50 -19.98 -6.01
C THR A 238 -25.37 -18.87 -6.58
N ALA A 239 -26.36 -19.22 -7.40
CA ALA A 239 -27.30 -18.26 -7.98
C ALA A 239 -28.02 -17.39 -6.94
N SER A 240 -28.24 -17.89 -5.72
CA SER A 240 -28.85 -17.11 -4.62
C SER A 240 -27.92 -16.06 -4.03
N GLU A 241 -26.61 -16.21 -4.21
CA GLU A 241 -25.58 -15.30 -3.69
C GLU A 241 -25.14 -14.28 -4.76
N ILE A 242 -25.52 -14.50 -6.02
CA ILE A 242 -25.13 -13.66 -7.15
C ILE A 242 -26.26 -12.69 -7.48
N PHE A 243 -25.97 -11.39 -7.34
CA PHE A 243 -26.86 -10.35 -7.83
C PHE A 243 -26.60 -10.07 -9.32
N VAL A 244 -27.64 -10.24 -10.14
CA VAL A 244 -27.62 -9.95 -11.58
C VAL A 244 -28.76 -9.01 -11.92
N ARG A 245 -28.54 -8.03 -12.81
CA ARG A 245 -29.58 -7.13 -13.31
C ARG A 245 -29.40 -6.90 -14.81
N LEU A 246 -30.44 -6.39 -15.48
CA LEU A 246 -30.27 -5.82 -16.81
C LEU A 246 -29.24 -4.68 -16.74
N GLY A 247 -28.24 -4.75 -17.62
CA GLY A 247 -27.08 -3.86 -17.63
C GLY A 247 -25.86 -4.39 -16.88
N SER A 248 -25.92 -5.58 -16.28
CA SER A 248 -24.73 -6.28 -15.80
C SER A 248 -23.81 -6.64 -16.97
N THR A 249 -22.68 -5.93 -17.09
CA THR A 249 -21.71 -6.04 -18.21
C THR A 249 -20.99 -7.38 -18.29
N TRP A 250 -21.04 -8.19 -17.22
CA TRP A 250 -20.46 -9.53 -17.20
C TRP A 250 -21.37 -10.59 -17.82
N VAL A 251 -22.65 -10.28 -18.02
CA VAL A 251 -23.63 -11.19 -18.64
C VAL A 251 -23.39 -11.20 -20.15
N PRO A 252 -23.23 -12.37 -20.79
CA PRO A 252 -23.02 -12.44 -22.23
C PRO A 252 -24.19 -11.82 -23.03
N PRO A 253 -23.93 -11.08 -24.12
CA PRO A 253 -24.97 -10.52 -24.97
C PRO A 253 -25.98 -11.55 -25.49
N GLU A 254 -25.55 -12.79 -25.69
CA GLU A 254 -26.38 -13.90 -26.14
C GLU A 254 -27.49 -14.23 -25.13
N ILE A 255 -27.18 -14.13 -23.83
CA ILE A 255 -28.16 -14.36 -22.75
C ILE A 255 -29.17 -13.22 -22.69
N ILE A 256 -28.72 -11.97 -22.88
CA ILE A 256 -29.61 -10.81 -22.95
C ILE A 256 -30.51 -10.92 -24.19
N GLN A 257 -29.96 -11.32 -25.33
CA GLN A 257 -30.72 -11.54 -26.56
C GLN A 257 -31.77 -12.64 -26.37
N GLN A 258 -31.39 -13.76 -25.74
CA GLN A 258 -32.32 -14.83 -25.41
C GLN A 258 -33.46 -14.34 -24.52
N PHE A 259 -33.15 -13.55 -23.48
CA PHE A 259 -34.18 -12.94 -22.62
C PHE A 259 -35.16 -12.12 -23.43
N ILE A 260 -34.67 -11.23 -24.30
CA ILE A 260 -35.54 -10.36 -25.11
C ILE A 260 -36.49 -11.19 -25.95
N TYR A 261 -35.99 -12.23 -26.63
CA TYR A 261 -36.81 -13.07 -27.50
C TYR A 261 -37.88 -13.85 -26.74
N GLU A 262 -37.53 -14.42 -25.59
CA GLU A 262 -38.46 -15.19 -24.76
C GLU A 262 -39.46 -14.29 -24.02
N PHE A 263 -39.03 -13.13 -23.55
CA PHE A 263 -39.88 -12.21 -22.80
C PHE A 263 -40.95 -11.57 -23.69
N LEU A 264 -40.56 -11.15 -24.90
CA LEU A 264 -41.44 -10.49 -25.86
C LEU A 264 -42.12 -11.44 -26.85
N ASP A 265 -41.83 -12.75 -26.81
CA ASP A 265 -42.22 -13.71 -27.86
C ASP A 265 -41.82 -13.24 -29.28
N THR A 266 -40.59 -12.76 -29.44
CA THR A 266 -40.12 -12.20 -30.70
C THR A 266 -40.21 -13.26 -31.83
N PRO A 267 -40.96 -13.01 -32.92
CA PRO A 267 -41.11 -13.96 -34.01
C PRO A 267 -39.78 -14.30 -34.70
N ARG A 268 -39.64 -15.54 -35.20
CA ARG A 268 -38.40 -16.00 -35.87
C ARG A 268 -37.91 -15.08 -36.99
N TYR A 269 -38.81 -14.51 -37.79
CA TYR A 269 -38.43 -13.59 -38.87
C TYR A 269 -37.78 -12.29 -38.34
N ALA A 270 -38.16 -11.84 -37.14
CA ALA A 270 -37.64 -10.64 -36.51
C ALA A 270 -36.31 -10.91 -35.77
N GLN A 271 -36.11 -12.12 -35.23
CA GLN A 271 -34.87 -12.52 -34.55
C GLN A 271 -33.62 -12.45 -35.45
N TRP A 272 -33.78 -12.55 -36.77
CA TRP A 272 -32.68 -12.36 -37.73
C TRP A 272 -32.15 -10.93 -37.74
N ASN A 273 -33.02 -9.94 -37.49
CA ASN A 273 -32.71 -8.51 -37.63
C ASN A 273 -32.53 -7.80 -36.28
N ILE A 274 -33.05 -8.37 -35.18
CA ILE A 274 -32.93 -7.79 -33.84
C ILE A 274 -31.76 -8.45 -33.13
N LYS A 275 -30.65 -7.74 -32.96
CA LYS A 275 -29.42 -8.25 -32.32
C LYS A 275 -29.02 -7.38 -31.14
N VAL A 276 -28.45 -8.00 -30.11
CA VAL A 276 -27.93 -7.28 -28.94
C VAL A 276 -26.42 -7.21 -29.02
N HIS A 277 -25.88 -6.00 -28.89
CA HIS A 277 -24.45 -5.75 -28.91
C HIS A 277 -24.04 -5.04 -27.62
N TYR A 278 -22.86 -5.39 -27.12
CA TYR A 278 -22.22 -4.69 -26.01
C TYR A 278 -20.84 -4.22 -26.46
N SER A 279 -20.61 -2.90 -26.40
CA SER A 279 -19.30 -2.33 -26.63
C SER A 279 -18.51 -2.34 -25.33
N GLN A 280 -17.46 -3.14 -25.24
CA GLN A 280 -16.56 -3.12 -24.07
C GLN A 280 -15.84 -1.78 -23.91
N PHE A 281 -15.74 -1.02 -25.00
CA PHE A 281 -15.03 0.24 -25.09
C PHE A 281 -15.87 1.37 -24.49
N SER A 282 -17.01 1.69 -25.12
CA SER A 282 -17.93 2.73 -24.61
C SER A 282 -18.73 2.28 -23.38
N SER A 283 -18.66 0.99 -23.01
CA SER A 283 -19.49 0.37 -21.98
C SER A 283 -21.00 0.52 -22.23
N GLU A 284 -21.40 0.66 -23.50
CA GLU A 284 -22.80 0.82 -23.91
C GLU A 284 -23.38 -0.45 -24.54
N TRP A 285 -24.68 -0.64 -24.29
CA TRP A 285 -25.50 -1.66 -24.93
C TRP A 285 -26.30 -1.07 -26.08
N ASN A 286 -26.38 -1.82 -27.19
CA ASN A 286 -27.23 -1.47 -28.33
C ASN A 286 -28.10 -2.65 -28.72
N ILE A 287 -29.34 -2.35 -29.12
CA ILE A 287 -30.24 -3.32 -29.73
C ILE A 287 -30.48 -2.91 -31.18
N GLU A 288 -29.99 -3.68 -32.15
CA GLU A 288 -30.28 -3.42 -33.55
C GLU A 288 -31.73 -3.78 -33.91
N GLY A 289 -32.26 -3.19 -34.98
CA GLY A 289 -33.54 -3.60 -35.53
C GLY A 289 -34.77 -3.41 -34.63
N LYS A 290 -34.72 -2.55 -33.59
CA LYS A 290 -35.79 -2.31 -32.57
C LYS A 290 -37.20 -2.09 -33.11
N SER A 291 -37.34 -1.79 -34.40
CA SER A 291 -38.61 -1.51 -35.08
C SER A 291 -39.00 -2.57 -36.12
N TYR A 292 -38.32 -3.72 -36.18
CA TYR A 292 -38.68 -4.82 -37.09
C TYR A 292 -39.92 -5.59 -36.61
N ASP A 293 -40.16 -5.62 -35.31
CA ASP A 293 -41.24 -6.40 -34.69
C ASP A 293 -42.50 -5.56 -34.41
N ARG A 294 -42.99 -4.82 -35.42
CA ARG A 294 -44.02 -3.78 -35.26
C ARG A 294 -45.41 -4.30 -34.91
N SER A 295 -45.73 -5.53 -35.30
CA SER A 295 -47.03 -6.16 -35.07
C SER A 295 -47.13 -6.85 -33.71
N ASN A 296 -46.03 -6.88 -32.93
CA ASN A 296 -46.01 -7.58 -31.65
C ASN A 296 -46.65 -6.74 -30.54
N VAL A 297 -47.79 -7.23 -30.04
CA VAL A 297 -48.56 -6.62 -28.96
C VAL A 297 -47.74 -6.55 -27.67
N LYS A 298 -46.89 -7.55 -27.37
CA LYS A 298 -46.02 -7.50 -26.19
C LYS A 298 -45.03 -6.35 -26.26
N ALA A 299 -44.43 -6.15 -27.43
CA ALA A 299 -43.43 -5.11 -27.64
C ALA A 299 -44.02 -3.68 -27.70
N TYR A 300 -45.24 -3.51 -28.21
CA TYR A 300 -45.84 -2.17 -28.43
C TYR A 300 -46.93 -1.78 -27.42
N SER A 301 -47.49 -2.73 -26.66
CA SER A 301 -48.61 -2.45 -25.74
C SER A 301 -48.43 -3.07 -24.34
N THR A 302 -48.00 -4.33 -24.25
CA THR A 302 -47.87 -5.00 -22.93
C THR A 302 -46.68 -4.46 -22.15
N TYR A 303 -45.50 -4.42 -22.77
CA TYR A 303 -44.24 -3.96 -22.17
C TYR A 303 -43.68 -2.72 -22.86
N GLY A 304 -44.33 -2.26 -23.93
CA GLY A 304 -44.12 -0.95 -24.53
C GLY A 304 -45.29 0.00 -24.27
N THR A 305 -45.21 1.16 -24.88
CA THR A 305 -46.29 2.15 -24.96
C THR A 305 -46.44 2.62 -26.41
N ASN A 306 -47.50 3.38 -26.68
CA ASN A 306 -47.68 4.04 -27.98
C ASN A 306 -46.53 5.01 -28.32
N ARG A 307 -45.76 5.47 -27.32
CA ARG A 307 -44.66 6.45 -27.48
C ARG A 307 -43.30 5.79 -27.58
N ILE A 308 -43.09 4.63 -26.96
CA ILE A 308 -41.81 3.92 -26.95
C ILE A 308 -42.04 2.40 -26.89
N ASN A 309 -41.41 1.63 -27.77
CA ASN A 309 -41.54 0.17 -27.76
C ASN A 309 -40.64 -0.47 -26.69
N ALA A 310 -40.94 -1.72 -26.34
CA ALA A 310 -40.23 -2.46 -25.30
C ALA A 310 -38.73 -2.64 -25.62
N TYR A 311 -38.34 -2.86 -26.88
CA TYR A 311 -36.93 -2.98 -27.26
C TYR A 311 -36.13 -1.72 -26.91
N LYS A 312 -36.69 -0.53 -27.14
CA LYS A 312 -36.06 0.73 -26.73
C LYS A 312 -36.00 0.88 -25.19
N ILE A 313 -37.07 0.50 -24.48
CA ILE A 313 -37.07 0.49 -23.01
C ILE A 313 -35.98 -0.45 -22.47
N ILE A 314 -35.82 -1.64 -23.06
CA ILE A 314 -34.79 -2.61 -22.67
C ILE A 314 -33.40 -2.04 -22.89
N GLU A 315 -33.14 -1.41 -24.04
CA GLU A 315 -31.84 -0.77 -24.30
C GLU A 315 -31.51 0.33 -23.28
N GLU A 316 -32.46 1.23 -22.98
CA GLU A 316 -32.26 2.24 -21.93
C GLU A 316 -31.97 1.58 -20.58
N THR A 317 -32.66 0.48 -20.27
CA THR A 317 -32.45 -0.29 -19.03
C THR A 317 -31.08 -0.95 -18.98
N LEU A 318 -30.62 -1.54 -20.09
CA LEU A 318 -29.27 -2.12 -20.19
C LEU A 318 -28.19 -1.06 -19.97
N ASN A 319 -28.44 0.17 -20.40
CA ASN A 319 -27.55 1.31 -20.18
C ASN A 319 -27.79 2.03 -18.84
N LEU A 320 -28.56 1.43 -17.92
CA LEU A 320 -28.88 1.97 -16.59
C LEU A 320 -29.52 3.37 -16.63
N LYS A 321 -30.24 3.69 -17.71
CA LYS A 321 -30.96 4.95 -17.92
C LYS A 321 -32.43 4.77 -17.57
N GLU A 322 -33.01 5.78 -16.92
CA GLU A 322 -34.46 5.87 -16.76
C GLU A 322 -35.11 6.32 -18.06
N VAL A 323 -36.17 5.64 -18.48
CA VAL A 323 -36.92 6.06 -19.67
C VAL A 323 -37.58 7.40 -19.42
N ARG A 324 -37.41 8.34 -20.36
CA ARG A 324 -38.02 9.68 -20.34
C ARG A 324 -38.71 9.96 -21.66
N ILE A 325 -39.96 10.40 -21.61
CA ILE A 325 -40.75 10.75 -22.79
C ILE A 325 -40.90 12.27 -22.85
N PHE A 326 -40.55 12.85 -23.98
CA PHE A 326 -40.68 14.29 -24.23
C PHE A 326 -41.80 14.55 -25.23
N ASP A 327 -42.52 15.65 -25.02
CA ASP A 327 -43.33 16.34 -26.01
C ASP A 327 -42.53 17.49 -26.59
N TYR A 328 -42.87 17.92 -27.81
CA TYR A 328 -42.20 19.05 -28.45
C TYR A 328 -43.20 20.19 -28.57
N VAL A 329 -42.91 21.29 -27.88
CA VAL A 329 -43.72 22.52 -27.94
C VAL A 329 -42.92 23.57 -28.71
N GLU A 330 -43.56 24.30 -29.63
CA GLU A 330 -42.92 25.39 -30.36
C GLU A 330 -42.79 26.62 -29.47
N ASP A 331 -41.57 27.16 -29.39
CA ASP A 331 -41.30 28.43 -28.73
C ASP A 331 -41.77 29.61 -29.62
N VAL A 332 -41.73 30.84 -29.08
CA VAL A 332 -42.17 32.07 -29.76
C VAL A 332 -41.45 32.30 -31.10
N ASP A 333 -40.25 31.74 -31.27
CA ASP A 333 -39.44 31.78 -32.49
C ASP A 333 -39.62 30.55 -33.43
N GLY A 334 -40.62 29.70 -33.19
CA GLY A 334 -40.92 28.50 -34.02
C GLY A 334 -39.95 27.33 -33.82
N LYS A 335 -39.07 27.37 -32.81
CA LYS A 335 -38.17 26.26 -32.47
C LYS A 335 -38.85 25.26 -31.55
N LYS A 336 -38.78 23.97 -31.88
CA LYS A 336 -39.32 22.87 -31.08
C LYS A 336 -38.46 22.63 -29.83
N LYS A 337 -39.00 22.94 -28.66
CA LYS A 337 -38.37 22.67 -27.37
C LYS A 337 -38.92 21.38 -26.77
N PRO A 338 -38.06 20.45 -26.32
CA PRO A 338 -38.51 19.25 -25.63
C PRO A 338 -39.00 19.62 -24.22
N VAL A 339 -40.22 19.20 -23.89
CA VAL A 339 -40.85 19.33 -22.57
C VAL A 339 -41.13 17.92 -22.05
N LEU A 340 -40.70 17.60 -20.83
CA LEU A 340 -40.89 16.27 -20.26
C LEU A 340 -42.39 15.98 -20.07
N ASN A 341 -42.87 14.91 -20.67
CA ASN A 341 -44.23 14.43 -20.45
C ASN A 341 -44.26 13.54 -19.21
N ALA A 342 -44.59 14.12 -18.06
CA ALA A 342 -44.58 13.41 -16.77
C ALA A 342 -45.50 12.18 -16.77
N LYS A 343 -46.68 12.27 -17.41
CA LYS A 343 -47.66 11.17 -17.46
C LYS A 343 -47.16 9.99 -18.29
N GLU A 344 -46.74 10.25 -19.53
CA GLU A 344 -46.23 9.20 -20.42
C GLU A 344 -44.90 8.62 -19.94
N THR A 345 -44.07 9.45 -19.30
CA THR A 345 -42.83 9.01 -18.65
C THR A 345 -43.12 8.05 -17.51
N ALA A 346 -44.06 8.37 -16.61
CA ALA A 346 -44.42 7.47 -15.50
C ALA A 346 -44.96 6.12 -16.01
N ILE A 347 -45.76 6.12 -17.08
CA ILE A 347 -46.26 4.88 -17.70
C ILE A 347 -45.09 4.06 -18.28
N ALA A 348 -44.18 4.70 -19.02
CA ALA A 348 -43.02 4.02 -19.60
C ALA A 348 -42.07 3.47 -18.53
N GLN A 349 -41.86 4.19 -17.43
CA GLN A 349 -41.08 3.73 -16.27
C GLN A 349 -41.74 2.54 -15.56
N ALA A 350 -43.07 2.52 -15.44
CA ALA A 350 -43.78 1.36 -14.92
C ALA A 350 -43.56 0.12 -15.80
N LYS A 351 -43.54 0.28 -17.13
CA LYS A 351 -43.17 -0.81 -18.06
C LYS A 351 -41.71 -1.22 -17.91
N GLN A 352 -40.81 -0.26 -17.73
CA GLN A 352 -39.39 -0.52 -17.46
C GLN A 352 -39.21 -1.40 -16.22
N GLU A 353 -39.97 -1.14 -15.15
CA GLU A 353 -39.90 -1.94 -13.93
C GLU A 353 -40.46 -3.36 -14.12
N GLN A 354 -41.55 -3.51 -14.89
CA GLN A 354 -42.07 -4.84 -15.26
C GLN A 354 -41.04 -5.67 -16.05
N ILE A 355 -40.27 -5.02 -16.94
CA ILE A 355 -39.20 -5.67 -17.71
C ILE A 355 -38.06 -6.12 -16.78
N LYS A 356 -37.64 -5.26 -15.84
CA LYS A 356 -36.61 -5.62 -14.85
C LYS A 356 -37.05 -6.81 -14.00
N GLN A 357 -38.28 -6.80 -13.49
CA GLN A 357 -38.83 -7.91 -12.71
C GLN A 357 -38.89 -9.19 -13.55
N GLY A 358 -39.36 -9.08 -14.79
CA GLY A 358 -39.39 -10.19 -15.73
C GLY A 358 -38.02 -10.82 -15.97
N PHE A 359 -36.97 -10.00 -16.04
CA PHE A 359 -35.59 -10.50 -16.13
C PHE A 359 -35.15 -11.23 -14.85
N GLN A 360 -35.46 -10.70 -13.66
CA GLN A 360 -35.12 -11.35 -12.39
C GLN A 360 -35.77 -12.74 -12.26
N ASP A 361 -37.06 -12.84 -12.62
CA ASP A 361 -37.80 -14.10 -12.55
C ASP A 361 -37.31 -15.12 -13.59
N TRP A 362 -36.76 -14.61 -14.70
CA TRP A 362 -36.31 -15.41 -15.81
C TRP A 362 -34.87 -15.90 -15.64
N VAL A 363 -33.92 -15.03 -15.30
CA VAL A 363 -32.46 -15.25 -15.45
C VAL A 363 -31.97 -16.54 -14.79
N TRP A 364 -32.53 -16.92 -13.65
CA TRP A 364 -32.14 -18.14 -12.93
C TRP A 364 -33.03 -19.35 -13.21
N LYS A 365 -34.14 -19.21 -13.94
CA LYS A 365 -35.15 -20.27 -14.10
C LYS A 365 -34.63 -21.51 -14.84
N ASP A 366 -33.83 -21.30 -15.89
CA ASP A 366 -33.24 -22.39 -16.67
C ASP A 366 -31.97 -22.94 -15.98
N PRO A 367 -31.86 -24.27 -15.75
CA PRO A 367 -30.70 -24.85 -15.08
C PRO A 367 -29.37 -24.65 -15.81
N GLN A 368 -29.35 -24.76 -17.16
CA GLN A 368 -28.11 -24.64 -17.94
C GLN A 368 -27.60 -23.20 -17.95
N ARG A 369 -28.50 -22.23 -18.15
CA ARG A 369 -28.17 -20.80 -18.03
C ARG A 369 -27.71 -20.45 -16.63
N ARG A 370 -28.37 -20.98 -15.60
CA ARG A 370 -27.99 -20.75 -14.20
C ARG A 370 -26.55 -21.22 -13.94
N GLU A 371 -26.21 -22.43 -14.35
CA GLU A 371 -24.86 -22.98 -14.22
C GLU A 371 -23.82 -22.13 -14.96
N LEU A 372 -24.10 -21.76 -16.21
CA LEU A 372 -23.23 -20.91 -17.02
C LEU A 372 -22.96 -19.54 -16.37
N LEU A 373 -24.01 -18.85 -15.92
CA LEU A 373 -23.87 -17.54 -15.29
C LEU A 373 -23.14 -17.61 -13.95
N CYS A 374 -23.40 -18.65 -13.14
CA CYS A 374 -22.63 -18.88 -11.91
C CYS A 374 -21.15 -19.08 -12.22
N LYS A 375 -20.83 -19.89 -13.23
CA LYS A 375 -19.44 -20.13 -13.66
C LYS A 375 -18.74 -18.84 -14.08
N ILE A 376 -19.35 -18.07 -15.01
CA ILE A 376 -18.78 -16.80 -15.49
C ILE A 376 -18.55 -15.83 -14.33
N TYR A 377 -19.52 -15.72 -13.42
CA TYR A 377 -19.40 -14.82 -12.28
C TYR A 377 -18.25 -15.24 -11.36
N ASN A 378 -18.16 -16.53 -11.04
CA ASN A 378 -17.11 -17.04 -10.16
C ASN A 378 -15.72 -16.90 -10.77
N GLU A 379 -15.58 -17.15 -12.08
CA GLU A 379 -14.30 -16.98 -12.80
C GLU A 379 -13.84 -15.52 -12.87
N LYS A 380 -14.76 -14.56 -12.99
CA LYS A 380 -14.42 -13.13 -13.09
C LYS A 380 -14.23 -12.46 -11.74
N PHE A 381 -15.07 -12.79 -10.75
CA PHE A 381 -15.16 -12.03 -9.50
C PHE A 381 -14.80 -12.82 -8.25
N ASN A 382 -15.02 -14.14 -8.23
CA ASN A 382 -14.72 -15.01 -7.08
C ASN A 382 -13.40 -15.77 -7.30
N SER A 383 -12.34 -15.01 -7.56
CA SER A 383 -11.04 -15.54 -7.97
C SER A 383 -9.89 -15.05 -7.09
N THR A 384 -10.11 -14.00 -6.29
CA THR A 384 -9.06 -13.38 -5.48
C THR A 384 -9.03 -13.96 -4.08
N ARG A 385 -7.93 -14.65 -3.73
CA ARG A 385 -7.62 -15.05 -2.36
C ARG A 385 -6.69 -14.02 -1.71
N PRO A 386 -7.02 -13.44 -0.55
CA PRO A 386 -6.11 -12.55 0.18
C PRO A 386 -4.81 -13.26 0.55
N ARG A 387 -3.69 -12.53 0.51
CA ARG A 387 -2.41 -13.01 1.02
C ARG A 387 -2.36 -12.89 2.54
N GLU A 388 -1.93 -13.96 3.19
CA GLU A 388 -1.64 -14.00 4.62
C GLU A 388 -0.13 -13.91 4.80
N TYR A 389 0.33 -12.89 5.55
CA TYR A 389 1.75 -12.67 5.77
C TYR A 389 2.16 -13.22 7.12
N ASP A 390 3.27 -13.96 7.15
CA ASP A 390 3.93 -14.38 8.37
C ASP A 390 5.24 -13.61 8.53
N GLY A 391 5.44 -12.98 9.69
CA GLY A 391 6.67 -12.28 10.05
C GLY A 391 7.48 -12.96 11.15
N SER A 392 7.14 -14.20 11.52
CA SER A 392 7.78 -14.95 12.61
C SER A 392 9.29 -15.13 12.41
N HIS A 393 9.76 -15.18 11.15
CA HIS A 393 11.17 -15.31 10.78
C HIS A 393 11.96 -14.00 10.82
N ILE A 394 11.31 -12.85 10.99
CA ILE A 394 11.98 -11.55 10.93
C ILE A 394 12.80 -11.32 12.21
N VAL A 395 14.10 -11.13 12.03
CA VAL A 395 15.04 -10.78 13.11
C VAL A 395 15.26 -9.26 13.13
N PHE A 396 14.56 -8.58 14.04
CA PHE A 396 14.61 -7.13 14.19
C PHE A 396 15.94 -6.64 14.77
N SER A 397 16.86 -6.26 13.89
CA SER A 397 18.25 -6.01 14.25
C SER A 397 18.44 -4.58 14.76
N GLY A 398 19.08 -4.42 15.91
CA GLY A 398 19.22 -3.10 16.55
C GLY A 398 17.96 -2.60 17.26
N MET A 399 16.88 -3.40 17.27
CA MET A 399 15.70 -3.15 18.09
C MET A 399 16.04 -3.35 19.57
N ASN A 400 15.42 -2.54 20.43
CA ASN A 400 15.55 -2.65 21.87
C ASN A 400 15.11 -4.05 22.35
N PRO A 401 16.00 -4.86 22.96
CA PRO A 401 15.71 -6.23 23.33
C PRO A 401 14.68 -6.36 24.47
N GLU A 402 14.40 -5.28 25.21
CA GLU A 402 13.37 -5.27 26.25
C GLU A 402 11.95 -5.14 25.67
N ILE A 403 11.82 -4.85 24.37
CA ILE A 403 10.54 -4.69 23.67
C ILE A 403 10.33 -5.89 22.74
N GLU A 404 9.28 -6.66 22.98
CA GLU A 404 8.88 -7.76 22.10
C GLU A 404 7.64 -7.38 21.29
N LEU A 405 7.76 -7.44 19.96
CA LEU A 405 6.63 -7.26 19.05
C LEU A 405 5.71 -8.48 19.11
N ARG A 406 4.40 -8.25 19.18
CA ARG A 406 3.38 -9.30 19.11
C ARG A 406 3.30 -9.89 17.70
N GLU A 407 2.74 -11.09 17.60
CA GLU A 407 2.58 -11.82 16.33
C GLU A 407 1.92 -10.96 15.23
N HIS A 408 0.82 -10.27 15.54
CA HIS A 408 0.14 -9.41 14.57
C HIS A 408 1.02 -8.25 14.07
N GLN A 409 1.92 -7.74 14.92
CA GLN A 409 2.84 -6.67 14.56
C GLN A 409 3.95 -7.21 13.65
N LYS A 410 4.48 -8.40 13.93
CA LYS A 410 5.45 -9.07 13.06
C LYS A 410 4.85 -9.32 11.68
N ASN A 411 3.62 -9.79 11.62
CA ASN A 411 2.90 -10.04 10.37
C ASN A 411 2.61 -8.74 9.60
N ALA A 412 2.32 -7.64 10.30
CA ALA A 412 2.17 -6.33 9.69
C ALA A 412 3.50 -5.80 9.09
N VAL A 413 4.63 -6.02 9.77
CA VAL A 413 5.96 -5.71 9.21
C VAL A 413 6.20 -6.54 7.96
N ALA A 414 5.94 -7.85 7.98
CA ALA A 414 6.07 -8.72 6.81
C ALA A 414 5.20 -8.25 5.63
N HIS A 415 3.96 -7.82 5.90
CA HIS A 415 3.07 -7.24 4.90
C HIS A 415 3.70 -5.99 4.25
N ILE A 416 4.29 -5.08 5.03
CA ILE A 416 4.96 -3.90 4.48
C ILE A 416 6.19 -4.28 3.65
N LEU A 417 7.00 -5.23 4.12
CA LEU A 417 8.23 -5.64 3.44
C LEU A 417 7.96 -6.36 2.11
N TYR A 418 6.93 -7.20 2.06
CA TYR A 418 6.70 -8.13 0.94
C TYR A 418 5.44 -7.84 0.12
N GLY A 419 4.51 -7.03 0.63
CA GLY A 419 3.21 -6.74 -0.01
C GLY A 419 3.12 -5.42 -0.76
N GLY A 420 4.13 -4.54 -0.62
CA GLY A 420 4.12 -3.21 -1.25
C GLY A 420 3.16 -2.25 -0.56
N ASN A 421 2.18 -1.71 -1.28
CA ASN A 421 1.24 -0.73 -0.73
C ASN A 421 0.32 -1.38 0.32
N THR A 422 0.50 -0.98 1.58
CA THR A 422 -0.08 -1.67 2.74
C THR A 422 -0.95 -0.73 3.57
N LEU A 423 -2.16 -1.16 3.91
CA LEU A 423 -3.07 -0.47 4.84
C LEU A 423 -3.06 -1.16 6.21
N LEU A 424 -2.56 -0.47 7.24
CA LEU A 424 -2.60 -0.94 8.63
C LEU A 424 -3.91 -0.52 9.33
N ALA A 425 -4.99 -1.26 9.09
CA ALA A 425 -6.32 -1.00 9.66
C ALA A 425 -6.50 -1.52 11.11
N HIS A 426 -5.48 -1.40 11.95
CA HIS A 426 -5.52 -1.86 13.34
C HIS A 426 -6.20 -0.84 14.28
N ALA A 427 -6.79 -1.32 15.37
CA ALA A 427 -7.40 -0.49 16.41
C ALA A 427 -6.41 0.51 17.04
N VAL A 428 -6.93 1.55 17.70
CA VAL A 428 -6.11 2.50 18.48
C VAL A 428 -5.41 1.73 19.61
N GLY A 429 -4.12 1.99 19.82
CA GLY A 429 -3.30 1.28 20.82
C GLY A 429 -2.74 -0.08 20.38
N ALA A 430 -3.04 -0.56 19.16
CA ALA A 430 -2.52 -1.85 18.65
C ALA A 430 -1.01 -1.86 18.35
N GLY A 431 -0.31 -0.73 18.50
CA GLY A 431 1.13 -0.61 18.27
C GLY A 431 1.54 -0.30 16.83
N LYS A 432 0.70 0.40 16.05
CA LYS A 432 0.97 0.79 14.66
C LYS A 432 2.27 1.58 14.47
N THR A 433 2.63 2.45 15.42
CA THR A 433 3.90 3.19 15.34
C THR A 433 5.09 2.24 15.31
N TYR A 434 5.09 1.19 16.16
CA TYR A 434 6.17 0.21 16.21
C TYR A 434 6.19 -0.66 14.96
N GLU A 435 5.03 -1.04 14.42
CA GLU A 435 4.93 -1.76 13.14
C GLU A 435 5.61 -0.96 12.02
N MET A 436 5.27 0.32 11.88
CA MET A 436 5.83 1.18 10.82
C MET A 436 7.33 1.48 11.03
N THR A 437 7.76 1.72 12.27
CA THR A 437 9.16 1.95 12.62
C THR A 437 10.02 0.72 12.34
N ALA A 438 9.58 -0.45 12.80
CA ALA A 438 10.29 -1.71 12.56
C ALA A 438 10.36 -2.02 11.06
N ALA A 439 9.27 -1.85 10.32
CA ALA A 439 9.27 -2.04 8.87
C ALA A 439 10.24 -1.09 8.15
N ALA A 440 10.35 0.18 8.57
CA ALA A 440 11.27 1.13 7.97
C ALA A 440 12.75 0.78 8.22
N MET A 441 13.08 0.36 9.45
CA MET A 441 14.45 -0.05 9.80
C MET A 441 14.84 -1.33 9.05
N GLU A 442 13.94 -2.32 9.02
CA GLU A 442 14.18 -3.57 8.29
C GLU A 442 14.23 -3.34 6.78
N SER A 443 13.40 -2.46 6.22
CA SER A 443 13.46 -2.08 4.80
C SER A 443 14.81 -1.45 4.44
N LYS A 444 15.38 -0.62 5.32
CA LYS A 444 16.71 -0.03 5.11
C LYS A 444 17.80 -1.09 5.23
N ARG A 445 17.74 -1.95 6.25
CA ARG A 445 18.72 -3.04 6.45
C ARG A 445 18.76 -4.01 5.27
N LEU A 446 17.59 -4.37 4.75
CA LEU A 446 17.43 -5.25 3.58
C LEU A 446 17.73 -4.56 2.24
N GLY A 447 18.01 -3.25 2.23
CA GLY A 447 18.27 -2.48 1.02
C GLY A 447 17.03 -2.20 0.15
N LEU A 448 15.82 -2.44 0.66
CA LEU A 448 14.56 -2.15 -0.02
C LEU A 448 14.29 -0.63 -0.11
N CYS A 449 14.83 0.14 0.84
CA CYS A 449 14.82 1.59 0.79
C CYS A 449 16.16 2.16 1.29
N SER A 450 16.51 3.37 0.86
CA SER A 450 17.68 4.09 1.39
C SER A 450 17.32 5.07 2.51
N LYS A 451 16.08 5.57 2.52
CA LYS A 451 15.61 6.61 3.45
C LYS A 451 14.10 6.57 3.55
N SER A 452 13.59 6.33 4.77
CA SER A 452 12.16 6.31 5.04
C SER A 452 11.64 7.71 5.40
N LEU A 453 10.47 8.08 4.90
CA LEU A 453 9.80 9.35 5.21
C LEU A 453 8.45 9.06 5.88
N PHE A 454 8.27 9.56 7.09
CA PHE A 454 7.04 9.46 7.88
C PHE A 454 6.31 10.79 7.86
N VAL A 455 5.09 10.80 7.33
CA VAL A 455 4.23 11.97 7.34
C VAL A 455 3.15 11.78 8.41
N VAL A 456 3.14 12.64 9.43
CA VAL A 456 2.27 12.51 10.60
C VAL A 456 1.49 13.80 10.89
N PRO A 457 0.46 13.79 11.75
CA PRO A 457 -0.13 15.01 12.26
C PRO A 457 0.93 15.91 12.94
N ASN A 458 0.88 17.23 12.71
CA ASN A 458 1.92 18.18 13.13
C ASN A 458 2.25 18.18 14.63
N HIS A 459 1.31 17.79 15.49
CA HIS A 459 1.50 17.76 16.94
C HIS A 459 2.11 16.44 17.44
N LEU A 460 2.26 15.44 16.56
CA LEU A 460 2.77 14.11 16.91
C LEU A 460 4.22 13.89 16.47
N THR A 461 4.87 14.84 15.78
CA THR A 461 6.23 14.64 15.24
C THR A 461 7.26 14.33 16.32
N GLU A 462 7.20 15.01 17.47
CA GLU A 462 8.12 14.80 18.59
C GLU A 462 7.82 13.49 19.33
N GLN A 463 6.54 13.18 19.56
CA GLN A 463 6.12 11.90 20.13
C GLN A 463 6.56 10.71 19.27
N TRP A 464 6.33 10.79 17.95
CA TRP A 464 6.78 9.78 16.99
C TRP A 464 8.28 9.58 17.03
N ALA A 465 9.06 10.65 17.16
CA ALA A 465 10.51 10.56 17.26
C ALA A 465 10.96 9.85 18.55
N ALA A 466 10.30 10.13 19.68
CA ALA A 466 10.56 9.46 20.94
C ALA A 466 10.22 7.96 20.87
N GLU A 467 9.04 7.60 20.34
CA GLU A 467 8.64 6.20 20.13
C GLU A 467 9.59 5.46 19.17
N PHE A 468 10.07 6.14 18.11
CA PHE A 468 11.05 5.59 17.18
C PHE A 468 12.36 5.24 17.90
N LEU A 469 12.91 6.18 18.66
CA LEU A 469 14.19 6.01 19.36
C LEU A 469 14.08 5.08 20.57
N GLN A 470 12.90 4.94 21.16
CA GLN A 470 12.64 3.92 22.18
C GLN A 470 12.75 2.51 21.59
N LEU A 471 12.25 2.30 20.37
CA LEU A 471 12.30 1.03 19.68
C LEU A 471 13.67 0.76 19.03
N TYR A 472 14.30 1.77 18.41
CA TYR A 472 15.62 1.69 17.78
C TYR A 472 16.54 2.81 18.29
N PRO A 473 17.24 2.61 19.42
CA PRO A 473 18.02 3.66 20.09
C PRO A 473 19.21 4.21 19.29
N ALA A 474 19.79 3.41 18.39
CA ALA A 474 20.89 3.83 17.52
C ALA A 474 20.45 4.57 16.24
N ALA A 475 19.14 4.65 15.97
CA ALA A 475 18.65 5.21 14.72
C ALA A 475 18.99 6.70 14.56
N ASN A 476 19.50 7.06 13.38
CA ASN A 476 19.76 8.43 12.98
C ASN A 476 18.54 9.04 12.30
N ILE A 477 17.67 9.67 13.09
CA ILE A 477 16.42 10.27 12.58
C ILE A 477 16.51 11.80 12.40
N LEU A 478 15.78 12.33 11.42
CA LEU A 478 15.59 13.76 11.22
C LEU A 478 14.12 14.14 11.48
N VAL A 479 13.87 14.97 12.49
CA VAL A 479 12.52 15.39 12.87
C VAL A 479 12.29 16.84 12.45
N ALA A 480 11.20 17.10 11.72
CA ALA A 480 10.82 18.44 11.32
C ALA A 480 10.20 19.22 12.48
N THR A 481 10.66 20.46 12.67
CA THR A 481 10.02 21.42 13.57
C THR A 481 9.24 22.48 12.80
N LYS A 482 8.44 23.29 13.50
CA LYS A 482 7.74 24.44 12.88
C LYS A 482 8.72 25.46 12.26
N LYS A 483 9.90 25.64 12.87
CA LYS A 483 10.92 26.61 12.41
C LYS A 483 11.59 26.21 11.11
N ASP A 484 11.68 24.90 10.83
CA ASP A 484 12.36 24.36 9.65
C ASP A 484 11.65 24.72 8.33
N PHE A 485 10.34 25.00 8.39
CA PHE A 485 9.52 25.31 7.21
C PHE A 485 9.07 26.77 7.12
N GLU A 486 9.69 27.66 7.90
CA GLU A 486 9.69 29.09 7.60
C GLU A 486 10.34 29.31 6.21
N THR A 487 9.87 30.30 5.44
CA THR A 487 10.27 30.50 4.03
C THR A 487 11.80 30.54 3.83
N LYS A 488 12.52 31.13 4.78
CA LYS A 488 14.00 31.20 4.79
C LYS A 488 14.70 29.86 5.05
N ASN A 489 14.06 28.95 5.80
CA ASN A 489 14.66 27.69 6.27
C ASN A 489 14.26 26.47 5.44
N ARG A 490 13.14 26.52 4.72
CA ARG A 490 12.60 25.38 3.96
C ARG A 490 13.62 24.78 2.98
N LYS A 491 14.31 25.63 2.20
CA LYS A 491 15.34 25.15 1.26
C LYS A 491 16.49 24.44 1.99
N ARG A 492 16.87 24.96 3.16
CA ARG A 492 17.91 24.36 4.02
C ARG A 492 17.46 23.00 4.56
N PHE A 493 16.23 22.87 5.03
CA PHE A 493 15.69 21.60 5.54
C PHE A 493 15.56 20.52 4.44
N CYS A 494 15.04 20.87 3.26
CA CYS A 494 15.04 19.95 2.12
C CYS A 494 16.47 19.54 1.73
N GLY A 495 17.43 20.47 1.80
CA GLY A 495 18.85 20.18 1.63
C GLY A 495 19.39 19.19 2.66
N ARG A 496 19.00 19.33 3.94
CA ARG A 496 19.32 18.35 5.00
C ARG A 496 18.81 16.97 4.64
N ILE A 497 17.52 16.85 4.27
CA ILE A 497 16.91 15.57 3.87
C ILE A 497 17.69 14.94 2.72
N ALA A 498 18.03 15.73 1.69
CA ALA A 498 18.69 15.22 0.50
C ALA A 498 20.11 14.71 0.78
N THR A 499 20.91 15.46 1.54
CA THR A 499 22.35 15.17 1.73
C THR A 499 22.68 14.33 2.96
N GLY A 500 21.77 14.25 3.93
CA GLY A 500 21.97 13.47 5.15
C GLY A 500 21.70 11.98 4.93
N ASP A 501 22.55 11.14 5.54
CA ASP A 501 22.29 9.72 5.73
C ASP A 501 21.45 9.55 7.00
N TYR A 502 20.13 9.57 6.83
CA TYR A 502 19.17 9.34 7.90
C TYR A 502 18.50 7.98 7.70
N ASP A 503 18.20 7.30 8.80
CA ASP A 503 17.40 6.08 8.78
C ASP A 503 15.93 6.43 8.52
N ALA A 504 15.44 7.51 9.13
CA ALA A 504 14.11 8.02 8.92
C ALA A 504 14.05 9.56 8.98
N VAL A 505 13.09 10.13 8.25
CA VAL A 505 12.71 11.53 8.31
C VAL A 505 11.26 11.61 8.77
N ILE A 506 10.96 12.37 9.81
CA ILE A 506 9.62 12.55 10.36
C ILE A 506 9.17 13.98 10.08
N ILE A 507 8.08 14.15 9.33
CA ILE A 507 7.55 15.43 8.89
C ILE A 507 6.05 15.51 9.17
N GLY A 508 5.53 16.70 9.50
CA GLY A 508 4.10 16.89 9.66
C GLY A 508 3.37 17.20 8.33
N HIS A 509 2.06 16.94 8.28
CA HIS A 509 1.23 17.14 7.07
C HIS A 509 1.43 18.52 6.41
N SER A 510 1.33 19.61 7.17
CA SER A 510 1.41 20.96 6.60
C SER A 510 2.81 21.33 6.10
N GLN A 511 3.82 20.60 6.52
CA GLN A 511 5.19 20.78 6.06
C GLN A 511 5.42 19.96 4.79
N PHE A 512 4.85 18.75 4.71
CA PHE A 512 4.91 17.90 3.52
C PHE A 512 4.24 18.55 2.31
N GLU A 513 3.08 19.19 2.48
CA GLU A 513 2.38 19.95 1.42
C GLU A 513 3.23 21.06 0.79
N LYS A 514 4.27 21.52 1.48
CA LYS A 514 5.16 22.59 1.00
C LYS A 514 6.34 22.07 0.18
N ILE A 515 6.49 20.75 0.03
CA ILE A 515 7.51 20.12 -0.81
C ILE A 515 6.93 20.05 -2.23
N PRO A 516 7.54 20.74 -3.22
CA PRO A 516 7.02 20.72 -4.59
C PRO A 516 7.21 19.34 -5.22
N MET A 517 6.25 18.93 -6.06
CA MET A 517 6.44 17.77 -6.94
C MET A 517 7.57 18.04 -7.95
N SER A 518 8.36 17.02 -8.24
CA SER A 518 9.39 17.07 -9.29
C SER A 518 8.78 17.39 -10.66
N ILE A 519 9.49 18.14 -11.50
CA ILE A 519 9.02 18.54 -12.83
C ILE A 519 8.72 17.31 -13.69
N GLU A 520 9.55 16.27 -13.59
CA GLU A 520 9.40 15.01 -14.31
C GLU A 520 8.07 14.33 -13.97
N ARG A 521 7.68 14.35 -12.70
CA ARG A 521 6.40 13.79 -12.24
C ARG A 521 5.21 14.64 -12.68
N GLN A 522 5.36 15.97 -12.70
CA GLN A 522 4.33 16.87 -13.22
C GLN A 522 4.09 16.61 -14.72
N ILE A 523 5.17 16.49 -15.51
CA ILE A 523 5.10 16.15 -16.94
C ILE A 523 4.43 14.79 -17.12
N ALA A 524 4.89 13.75 -16.42
CA ALA A 524 4.32 12.41 -16.56
C ALA A 524 2.82 12.36 -16.21
N LEU A 525 2.37 13.15 -15.23
CA LEU A 525 0.96 13.23 -14.84
C LEU A 525 0.13 13.96 -15.91
N LEU A 526 0.64 15.07 -16.44
CA LEU A 526 0.01 15.81 -17.54
C LEU A 526 -0.03 14.98 -18.83
N GLU A 527 1.02 14.20 -19.12
CA GLU A 527 1.05 13.27 -20.26
C GLU A 527 0.04 12.15 -20.09
N ARG A 528 -0.07 11.57 -18.89
CA ARG A 528 -1.08 10.55 -18.61
C ARG A 528 -2.50 11.11 -18.78
N GLU A 529 -2.78 12.29 -18.23
CA GLU A 529 -4.08 12.96 -18.42
C GLU A 529 -4.34 13.30 -19.89
N ARG A 530 -3.32 13.76 -20.62
CA ARG A 530 -3.42 14.00 -22.07
C ARG A 530 -3.76 12.71 -22.80
N ASP A 531 -3.06 11.63 -22.52
CA ASP A 531 -3.25 10.34 -23.18
C ASP A 531 -4.62 9.75 -22.86
N GLU A 532 -5.08 9.83 -21.61
CA GLU A 532 -6.45 9.49 -21.20
C GLU A 532 -7.49 10.29 -22.01
N ILE A 533 -7.29 11.60 -22.18
CA ILE A 533 -8.19 12.46 -22.98
C ILE A 533 -8.10 12.13 -24.48
N VAL A 534 -6.91 11.92 -25.01
CA VAL A 534 -6.68 11.65 -26.44
C VAL A 534 -7.23 10.29 -26.83
N ASP A 535 -7.01 9.27 -26.00
CA ASP A 535 -7.61 7.95 -26.18
C ASP A 535 -9.12 8.05 -26.08
N GLY A 536 -9.66 8.81 -25.10
CA GLY A 536 -11.10 9.10 -25.03
C GLY A 536 -11.65 9.86 -26.26
N ILE A 537 -10.88 10.74 -26.90
CA ILE A 537 -11.29 11.45 -28.12
C ILE A 537 -11.20 10.54 -29.35
N ARG A 538 -10.14 9.73 -29.46
CA ARG A 538 -10.00 8.73 -30.53
C ARG A 538 -11.14 7.74 -30.43
N GLU A 539 -11.44 7.30 -29.22
CA GLU A 539 -12.58 6.46 -28.85
C GLU A 539 -13.91 7.06 -29.33
N LEU A 540 -14.19 8.32 -29.00
CA LEU A 540 -15.40 9.00 -29.45
C LEU A 540 -15.46 9.23 -30.97
N LYS A 541 -14.31 9.35 -31.65
CA LYS A 541 -14.24 9.54 -33.11
C LYS A 541 -14.44 8.24 -33.88
N GLU A 542 -13.87 7.13 -33.40
CA GLU A 542 -14.13 5.79 -33.93
C GLU A 542 -15.62 5.44 -33.76
N ASN A 543 -16.18 5.71 -32.58
CA ASN A 543 -17.62 5.55 -32.28
C ASN A 543 -18.56 6.46 -33.11
N ARG A 544 -18.06 7.57 -33.68
CA ARG A 544 -18.82 8.42 -34.62
C ARG A 544 -18.57 8.07 -36.09
N GLY A 545 -17.46 7.39 -36.39
CA GLY A 545 -17.07 6.91 -37.71
C GLY A 545 -17.83 5.64 -38.11
N GLU A 546 -18.10 4.78 -37.15
CA GLU A 546 -19.18 3.80 -37.23
C GLU A 546 -20.51 4.52 -37.01
N LYS A 547 -21.08 5.06 -38.10
CA LYS A 547 -22.52 5.34 -38.11
C LYS A 547 -23.25 4.00 -38.00
N PHE A 548 -23.46 3.55 -36.76
CA PHE A 548 -24.44 2.54 -36.38
C PHE A 548 -25.87 3.03 -36.71
#